data_AF-A0A352A1B9-F1
#
_entry.id   AF-A0A352A1B9-F1
#
_cell.length_a   1.000
_cell.length_b   1.000
_cell.length_c   1.000
_cell.angle_alpha   90.00
_cell.angle_beta   90.00
_cell.angle_gamma   90.00
#
_symmetry.space_group_name_H-M   'P 1'
#
loop_
_entity.id
_entity.type
_entity.pdbx_description
1 polymer ?
#
loop_
_entity_poly.entity_id
_entity_poly.type
_entity_poly.pdbx_seq_one_letter_code
_entity_poly.pdbx_strand_id
1 'polypeptide(L)'
;MSQARPLQGFNGLRALACLSVVLYHLNQHRSVTDLALWNWNLYQFVEMWPIAVSLFFILSAITNSLPFWRAILRDTPVPKTRELFIGRFFRIAPAYYAVLIFTFLLSIILNGYSDGALLRFVAGATFLAWTHPFTFFPVDINGPLWYISYDMMGAILVMGTMSLMVRVRKIFIPLVFLATGGLLVALHFWFISLPFPVLDGIVSEWFPAYNPFIFGLHFLVGILVAGALVWREKNHSPHSLGYDILFILITFLLFSFLWMIREAGDFDYSWLHGAHRFPLVTIILALLVFIAPSTKYIGKWLDNRIFQRIARLSYSTYLWHAIVIVLMTRFAFGGQHDLPMPEWLILAGVAFFGAFSLAWLSYTYIEIPVSNWWRIRCERKKMEG
;
A
#
# COMPACT_ATOMS: atom_id res chain seq x y z
N MET A 1 -7.15 25.29 -4.66
CA MET A 1 -5.86 24.84 -4.08
C MET A 1 -4.86 24.78 -5.22
N SER A 2 -3.67 25.37 -5.09
CA SER A 2 -2.64 25.21 -6.12
C SER A 2 -2.40 23.71 -6.31
N GLN A 3 -2.48 23.25 -7.57
CA GLN A 3 -2.12 21.88 -7.89
C GLN A 3 -0.68 21.69 -7.45
N ALA A 4 -0.45 20.94 -6.36
CA ALA A 4 0.88 20.53 -5.97
C ALA A 4 1.53 19.92 -7.21
N ARG A 5 2.70 20.45 -7.64
CA ARG A 5 3.44 19.84 -8.75
C ARG A 5 3.55 18.33 -8.47
N PRO A 6 3.18 17.47 -9.43
CA PRO A 6 3.37 16.04 -9.26
C PRO A 6 4.85 15.78 -8.98
N LEU A 7 5.12 15.01 -7.91
CA LEU A 7 6.49 14.62 -7.56
C LEU A 7 7.00 13.65 -8.62
N GLN A 8 8.08 14.03 -9.28
CA GLN A 8 8.61 13.26 -10.40
C GLN A 8 9.00 11.83 -9.96
N GLY A 9 8.61 10.83 -10.74
CA GLY A 9 8.87 9.41 -10.55
C GLY A 9 7.87 8.66 -9.65
N PHE A 10 6.98 9.37 -8.95
CA PHE A 10 6.03 8.73 -8.03
C PHE A 10 4.99 7.87 -8.74
N ASN A 11 4.57 8.25 -9.96
CA ASN A 11 3.60 7.45 -10.69
C ASN A 11 4.21 6.10 -11.08
N GLY A 12 5.44 6.09 -11.58
CA GLY A 12 6.15 4.85 -11.93
C GLY A 12 6.35 3.94 -10.74
N LEU A 13 6.82 4.47 -9.60
CA LEU A 13 6.98 3.69 -8.38
C LEU A 13 5.65 3.08 -7.91
N ARG A 14 4.56 3.85 -7.95
CA ARG A 14 3.21 3.37 -7.61
C ARG A 14 2.69 2.32 -8.60
N ALA A 15 2.97 2.50 -9.89
CA ALA A 15 2.59 1.55 -10.94
C ALA A 15 3.35 0.23 -10.79
N LEU A 16 4.66 0.29 -10.59
CA LEU A 16 5.50 -0.90 -10.35
C LEU A 16 5.04 -1.64 -9.09
N ALA A 17 4.79 -0.94 -7.99
CA ALA A 17 4.25 -1.55 -6.76
C ALA A 17 2.94 -2.30 -7.01
N CYS A 18 2.03 -1.70 -7.79
CA CYS A 18 0.75 -2.31 -8.14
C CYS A 18 0.93 -3.59 -8.95
N LEU A 19 1.79 -3.55 -9.97
CA LEU A 19 2.06 -4.69 -10.83
C LEU A 19 2.75 -5.81 -10.05
N SER A 20 3.66 -5.47 -9.14
CA SER A 20 4.33 -6.44 -8.27
C SER A 20 3.35 -7.19 -7.37
N VAL A 21 2.35 -6.51 -6.80
CA VAL A 21 1.30 -7.18 -6.00
C VAL A 21 0.44 -8.12 -6.84
N VAL A 22 0.04 -7.69 -8.05
CA VAL A 22 -0.74 -8.55 -8.96
C VAL A 22 0.07 -9.79 -9.37
N LEU A 23 1.35 -9.60 -9.70
CA LEU A 23 2.25 -10.69 -10.08
C LEU A 23 2.53 -11.65 -8.93
N TYR A 24 2.68 -11.14 -7.70
CA TYR A 24 2.76 -11.96 -6.49
C TYR A 24 1.54 -12.87 -6.36
N HIS A 25 0.33 -12.31 -6.40
CA HIS A 25 -0.88 -13.13 -6.28
C HIS A 25 -1.08 -14.09 -7.44
N LEU A 26 -0.65 -13.74 -8.65
CA LEU A 26 -0.63 -14.69 -9.77
C LEU A 26 0.36 -15.83 -9.52
N ASN A 27 1.53 -15.55 -8.97
CA ASN A 27 2.56 -16.56 -8.70
C ASN A 27 2.07 -17.66 -7.75
N GLN A 28 1.20 -17.32 -6.78
CA GLN A 28 0.57 -18.28 -5.86
C GLN A 28 -0.31 -19.34 -6.55
N HIS A 29 -0.73 -19.12 -7.81
CA HIS A 29 -1.52 -20.08 -8.59
C HIS A 29 -0.70 -20.86 -9.63
N ARG A 30 0.62 -20.68 -9.64
CA ARG A 30 1.50 -21.33 -10.59
C ARG A 30 1.91 -22.70 -10.09
N SER A 31 1.96 -23.69 -10.98
CA SER A 31 2.43 -25.02 -10.62
C SER A 31 3.89 -24.99 -10.19
N VAL A 32 4.16 -25.65 -9.06
CA VAL A 32 5.52 -25.82 -8.50
C VAL A 32 6.07 -27.22 -8.70
N THR A 33 5.29 -28.10 -9.32
CA THR A 33 5.66 -29.50 -9.60
C THR A 33 6.76 -29.57 -10.65
N ASP A 34 7.84 -30.32 -10.37
CA ASP A 34 8.96 -30.60 -11.28
C ASP A 34 9.63 -29.37 -11.92
N LEU A 35 9.65 -28.23 -11.21
CA LEU A 35 10.30 -27.02 -11.72
C LEU A 35 11.82 -27.18 -11.78
N ALA A 36 12.41 -26.81 -12.92
CA ALA A 36 13.85 -26.61 -13.02
C ALA A 36 14.34 -25.59 -11.97
N LEU A 37 15.54 -25.77 -11.43
CA LEU A 37 16.08 -24.98 -10.32
C LEU A 37 16.02 -23.45 -10.57
N TRP A 38 16.36 -22.99 -11.78
CA TRP A 38 16.29 -21.56 -12.13
C TRP A 38 14.86 -21.00 -12.05
N ASN A 39 13.86 -21.83 -12.36
CA ASN A 39 12.46 -21.46 -12.38
C ASN A 39 11.86 -21.48 -10.97
N TRP A 40 12.27 -22.45 -10.14
CA TRP A 40 11.98 -22.47 -8.71
C TRP A 40 12.57 -21.24 -7.99
N ASN A 41 13.83 -20.91 -8.27
CA ASN A 41 14.46 -19.69 -7.74
C ASN A 41 13.69 -18.42 -8.15
N LEU A 42 13.21 -18.36 -9.40
CA LEU A 42 12.40 -17.23 -9.86
C LEU A 42 11.04 -17.17 -9.14
N TYR A 43 10.38 -18.31 -8.93
CA TYR A 43 9.14 -18.40 -8.16
C TYR A 43 9.33 -17.83 -6.76
N GLN A 44 10.35 -18.32 -6.03
CA GLN A 44 10.69 -17.85 -4.68
C GLN A 44 11.06 -16.36 -4.66
N PHE A 45 11.73 -15.87 -5.70
CA PHE A 45 12.05 -14.45 -5.82
C PHE A 45 10.80 -13.56 -5.97
N VAL A 46 9.78 -14.03 -6.71
CA VAL A 46 8.51 -13.31 -6.86
C VAL A 46 7.70 -13.33 -5.55
N GLU A 47 7.82 -14.38 -4.73
CA GLU A 47 7.23 -14.43 -3.38
C GLU A 47 7.79 -13.35 -2.43
N MET A 48 8.94 -12.73 -2.76
CA MET A 48 9.51 -11.61 -2.01
C MET A 48 8.83 -10.26 -2.32
N TRP A 49 7.99 -10.19 -3.36
CA TRP A 49 7.42 -8.93 -3.86
C TRP A 49 6.31 -8.28 -3.00
N PRO A 50 5.72 -8.91 -1.96
CA PRO A 50 4.87 -8.22 -0.99
C PRO A 50 5.51 -7.00 -0.33
N ILE A 51 6.83 -6.84 -0.39
CA ILE A 51 7.52 -5.61 0.02
C ILE A 51 6.97 -4.34 -0.67
N ALA A 52 6.32 -4.48 -1.83
CA ALA A 52 5.64 -3.38 -2.53
C ALA A 52 4.51 -2.75 -1.70
N VAL A 53 3.94 -3.49 -0.74
CA VAL A 53 2.96 -2.97 0.22
C VAL A 53 3.60 -1.91 1.13
N SER A 54 4.85 -2.11 1.55
CA SER A 54 5.61 -1.08 2.29
C SER A 54 5.77 0.21 1.48
N LEU A 55 6.04 0.10 0.17
CA LEU A 55 6.11 1.25 -0.73
C LEU A 55 4.77 2.00 -0.81
N PHE A 56 3.63 1.29 -0.84
CA PHE A 56 2.31 1.95 -0.79
C PHE A 56 2.08 2.72 0.52
N PHE A 57 2.48 2.18 1.67
CA PHE A 57 2.41 2.88 2.96
C PHE A 57 3.29 4.13 2.98
N ILE A 58 4.52 4.05 2.47
CA ILE A 58 5.44 5.20 2.35
C ILE A 58 4.81 6.28 1.47
N LEU A 59 4.32 5.94 0.28
CA LEU A 59 3.69 6.89 -0.65
C LEU A 59 2.41 7.50 -0.06
N SER A 60 1.61 6.70 0.65
CA SER A 60 0.41 7.16 1.36
C SER A 60 0.80 8.17 2.45
N ALA A 61 1.81 7.88 3.27
CA ALA A 61 2.32 8.80 4.29
C ALA A 61 2.84 10.10 3.69
N ILE A 62 3.59 10.04 2.57
CA ILE A 62 4.13 11.23 1.91
C ILE A 62 2.99 12.13 1.46
N THR A 63 2.03 11.60 0.70
CA THR A 63 0.93 12.40 0.16
C THR A 63 0.07 13.05 1.26
N ASN A 64 -0.13 12.38 2.40
CA ASN A 64 -0.91 12.90 3.52
C ASN A 64 -0.14 13.89 4.41
N SER A 65 1.19 13.85 4.42
CA SER A 65 2.03 14.75 5.25
C SER A 65 2.55 15.98 4.51
N LEU A 66 2.60 15.97 3.16
CA LEU A 66 3.08 17.09 2.35
C LEU A 66 2.47 18.46 2.70
N PRO A 67 1.14 18.62 2.88
CA PRO A 67 0.55 19.92 3.22
C PRO A 67 1.07 20.47 4.56
N PHE A 68 1.26 19.61 5.55
CA PHE A 68 1.77 19.99 6.87
C PHE A 68 3.25 20.35 6.80
N TRP A 69 4.07 19.58 6.07
CA TRP A 69 5.49 19.90 5.89
C TRP A 69 5.71 21.23 5.17
N ARG A 70 4.88 21.55 4.17
CA ARG A 70 4.89 22.86 3.53
C ARG A 70 4.51 23.98 4.50
N ALA A 71 3.57 23.74 5.42
CA ALA A 71 3.26 24.71 6.47
C ALA A 71 4.46 24.92 7.41
N ILE A 72 5.14 23.84 7.82
CA ILE A 72 6.31 23.89 8.71
C ILE A 72 7.52 24.57 8.05
N LEU A 73 7.83 24.26 6.79
CA LEU A 73 9.10 24.63 6.15
C LEU A 73 9.03 25.85 5.21
N ARG A 74 7.83 26.18 4.71
CA ARG A 74 7.59 27.22 3.71
C ARG A 74 6.57 28.27 4.16
N ASP A 75 6.24 28.30 5.45
CA ASP A 75 5.35 29.31 6.07
C ASP A 75 4.00 29.44 5.34
N THR A 76 3.51 28.32 4.78
CA THR A 76 2.17 28.23 4.19
C THR A 76 1.11 28.01 5.28
N PRO A 77 -0.17 28.37 5.05
CA PRO A 77 -1.22 28.16 6.03
C PRO A 77 -1.33 26.69 6.47
N VAL A 78 -1.43 26.47 7.79
CA VAL A 78 -1.60 25.12 8.35
C VAL A 78 -2.88 24.49 7.78
N PRO A 79 -2.81 23.29 7.20
CA PRO A 79 -3.99 22.64 6.65
C PRO A 79 -4.95 22.21 7.76
N LYS A 80 -6.25 22.26 7.48
CA LYS A 80 -7.27 21.71 8.39
C LYS A 80 -7.27 20.20 8.33
N THR A 81 -6.77 19.53 9.36
CA THR A 81 -6.65 18.06 9.45
C THR A 81 -7.95 17.34 9.12
N ARG A 82 -9.09 17.85 9.64
CA ARG A 82 -10.42 17.29 9.38
C ARG A 82 -10.78 17.29 7.88
N GLU A 83 -10.47 18.38 7.17
CA GLU A 83 -10.77 18.48 5.73
C GLU A 83 -9.91 17.50 4.92
N LEU A 84 -8.64 17.34 5.29
CA LEU A 84 -7.74 16.36 4.68
C LEU A 84 -8.20 14.92 4.92
N PHE A 85 -8.59 14.58 6.15
CA PHE A 85 -9.08 13.24 6.49
C PHE A 85 -10.35 12.89 5.72
N ILE A 86 -11.34 13.79 5.73
CA ILE A 86 -12.61 13.54 5.05
C ILE A 86 -12.42 13.49 3.52
N GLY A 87 -11.57 14.36 2.96
CA GLY A 87 -11.22 14.31 1.54
C GLY A 87 -10.54 13.00 1.15
N ARG A 88 -9.68 12.47 2.01
CA ARG A 88 -9.07 11.16 1.83
C ARG A 88 -10.10 10.04 1.92
N PHE A 89 -10.98 10.09 2.92
CA PHE A 89 -12.03 9.10 3.12
C PHE A 89 -12.90 8.96 1.86
N PHE A 90 -13.41 10.07 1.32
CA PHE A 90 -14.23 10.05 0.10
C PHE A 90 -13.45 9.66 -1.18
N ARG A 91 -12.13 9.65 -1.14
CA ARG A 91 -11.29 9.14 -2.24
C ARG A 91 -11.13 7.62 -2.19
N ILE A 92 -11.14 7.01 -1.01
CA ILE A 92 -10.78 5.59 -0.79
C ILE A 92 -12.03 4.77 -0.50
N ALA A 93 -12.79 5.18 0.52
CA ALA A 93 -13.89 4.41 1.09
C ALA A 93 -15.00 4.01 0.09
N PRO A 94 -15.42 4.84 -0.89
CA PRO A 94 -16.52 4.47 -1.79
C PRO A 94 -16.24 3.22 -2.63
N ALA A 95 -15.08 3.16 -3.29
CA ALA A 95 -14.70 1.99 -4.08
C ALA A 95 -14.39 0.80 -3.19
N TYR A 96 -13.74 1.02 -2.04
CA TYR A 96 -13.55 -0.05 -1.04
C TYR A 96 -14.87 -0.69 -0.63
N TYR A 97 -15.87 0.11 -0.24
CA TYR A 97 -17.16 -0.41 0.20
C TYR A 97 -17.92 -1.09 -0.92
N ALA A 98 -17.88 -0.56 -2.14
CA ALA A 98 -18.47 -1.22 -3.29
C ALA A 98 -17.89 -2.63 -3.49
N VAL A 99 -16.56 -2.76 -3.42
CA VAL A 99 -15.88 -4.05 -3.56
C VAL A 99 -16.11 -4.95 -2.36
N LEU A 100 -16.08 -4.42 -1.13
CA LEU A 100 -16.33 -5.18 0.09
C LEU A 100 -17.75 -5.77 0.09
N ILE A 101 -18.77 -4.98 -0.23
CA ILE A 101 -20.16 -5.44 -0.33
C ILE A 101 -20.30 -6.46 -1.46
N PHE A 102 -19.76 -6.16 -2.65
CA PHE A 102 -19.82 -7.06 -3.79
C PHE A 102 -19.20 -8.41 -3.46
N THR A 103 -17.99 -8.42 -2.89
CA THR A 103 -17.27 -9.66 -2.54
C THR A 103 -17.91 -10.40 -1.38
N PHE A 104 -18.49 -9.71 -0.40
CA PHE A 104 -19.25 -10.35 0.67
C PHE A 104 -20.47 -11.09 0.13
N LEU A 105 -21.28 -10.43 -0.70
CA LEU A 105 -22.45 -11.07 -1.33
C LEU A 105 -22.03 -12.22 -2.24
N LEU A 106 -20.96 -12.03 -3.02
CA LEU A 106 -20.44 -13.05 -3.91
C LEU A 106 -19.87 -14.25 -3.15
N SER A 107 -19.20 -14.04 -2.00
CA SER A 107 -18.79 -15.12 -1.09
C SER A 107 -19.99 -15.96 -0.65
N ILE A 108 -21.10 -15.33 -0.26
CA ILE A 108 -22.32 -16.04 0.15
C ILE A 108 -22.91 -16.85 -1.01
N ILE A 109 -22.98 -16.25 -2.21
CA ILE A 109 -23.51 -16.92 -3.41
C ILE A 109 -22.66 -18.14 -3.79
N LEU A 110 -21.34 -18.01 -3.71
CA LEU A 110 -20.41 -19.03 -4.18
C LEU A 110 -20.13 -20.11 -3.13
N ASN A 111 -20.01 -19.75 -1.85
CA ASN A 111 -19.55 -20.66 -0.79
C ASN A 111 -20.63 -20.95 0.25
N GLY A 112 -21.79 -20.30 0.17
CA GLY A 112 -22.73 -20.25 1.28
C GLY A 112 -22.30 -19.23 2.34
N TYR A 113 -23.15 -19.06 3.35
CA TYR A 113 -22.86 -18.16 4.47
C TYR A 113 -21.85 -18.83 5.42
N SER A 114 -20.62 -18.33 5.45
CA SER A 114 -19.56 -18.85 6.32
C SER A 114 -19.72 -18.34 7.76
N ASP A 115 -19.20 -19.12 8.71
CA ASP A 115 -19.25 -18.76 10.12
C ASP A 115 -18.61 -17.40 10.37
N GLY A 116 -19.32 -16.56 11.13
CA GLY A 116 -18.89 -15.21 11.47
C GLY A 116 -18.67 -14.27 10.26
N ALA A 117 -19.20 -14.58 9.07
CA ALA A 117 -19.05 -13.74 7.88
C ALA A 117 -19.49 -12.29 8.11
N LEU A 118 -20.62 -12.06 8.81
CA LEU A 118 -21.06 -10.70 9.15
C LEU A 118 -20.09 -9.99 10.10
N LEU A 119 -19.51 -10.68 11.08
CA LEU A 119 -18.52 -10.08 11.99
C LEU A 119 -17.28 -9.61 11.22
N ARG A 120 -16.75 -10.45 10.31
CA ARG A 120 -15.60 -10.11 9.46
C ARG A 120 -15.92 -8.97 8.50
N PHE A 121 -17.11 -8.99 7.90
CA PHE A 121 -17.60 -7.91 7.06
C PHE A 121 -17.71 -6.58 7.82
N VAL A 122 -18.31 -6.58 9.00
CA VAL A 122 -18.44 -5.39 9.85
C VAL A 122 -17.06 -4.87 10.26
N ALA A 123 -16.15 -5.75 10.69
CA ALA A 123 -14.79 -5.36 11.03
C ALA A 123 -14.07 -4.70 9.85
N GLY A 124 -14.19 -5.26 8.64
CA GLY A 124 -13.68 -4.62 7.42
C GLY A 124 -14.36 -3.27 7.15
N ALA A 125 -15.69 -3.21 7.24
CA ALA A 125 -16.46 -2.00 6.98
C ALA A 125 -16.09 -0.84 7.93
N THR A 126 -15.69 -1.17 9.16
CA THR A 126 -15.22 -0.21 10.17
C THR A 126 -13.71 0.00 10.18
N PHE A 127 -12.95 -0.61 9.26
CA PHE A 127 -11.46 -0.59 9.22
C PHE A 127 -10.78 -1.18 10.47
N LEU A 128 -11.45 -2.14 11.12
CA LEU A 128 -11.02 -2.84 12.33
C LEU A 128 -10.67 -4.31 12.06
N ALA A 129 -10.47 -4.72 10.80
CA ALA A 129 -10.09 -6.09 10.46
C ALA A 129 -8.84 -6.58 11.23
N TRP A 130 -7.93 -5.67 11.57
CA TRP A 130 -6.67 -5.93 12.27
C TRP A 130 -6.80 -6.30 13.75
N THR A 131 -7.98 -6.22 14.37
CA THR A 131 -8.10 -6.35 15.84
C THR A 131 -8.08 -7.79 16.36
N HIS A 132 -8.36 -8.77 15.49
CA HIS A 132 -8.43 -10.18 15.86
C HIS A 132 -8.07 -11.05 14.64
N PRO A 133 -7.40 -12.22 14.80
CA PRO A 133 -7.01 -13.05 13.66
C PRO A 133 -8.22 -13.49 12.83
N PHE A 134 -9.35 -13.76 13.49
CA PHE A 134 -10.60 -14.13 12.82
C PHE A 134 -11.14 -13.02 11.89
N THR A 135 -10.92 -11.75 12.21
CA THR A 135 -11.41 -10.62 11.39
C THR A 135 -10.40 -10.13 10.37
N PHE A 136 -9.19 -10.69 10.36
CA PHE A 136 -8.06 -10.22 9.56
C PHE A 136 -8.39 -10.13 8.06
N PHE A 137 -9.09 -11.15 7.54
CA PHE A 137 -9.66 -11.14 6.20
C PHE A 137 -11.16 -10.82 6.27
N PRO A 138 -11.60 -9.66 5.74
CA PRO A 138 -13.00 -9.24 5.84
C PRO A 138 -14.00 -10.12 5.09
N VAL A 139 -13.55 -10.85 4.07
CA VAL A 139 -14.36 -11.68 3.16
C VAL A 139 -13.53 -12.87 2.67
N ASP A 140 -14.20 -13.95 2.24
CA ASP A 140 -13.53 -15.22 1.89
C ASP A 140 -12.79 -15.20 0.55
N ILE A 141 -13.26 -14.42 -0.42
CA ILE A 141 -12.78 -14.47 -1.81
C ILE A 141 -11.95 -13.25 -2.22
N ASN A 142 -11.62 -12.36 -1.27
CA ASN A 142 -10.81 -11.18 -1.52
C ASN A 142 -9.95 -10.85 -0.28
N GLY A 143 -9.02 -11.76 0.02
CA GLY A 143 -8.06 -11.62 1.11
C GLY A 143 -7.39 -10.24 1.16
N PRO A 144 -6.86 -9.69 0.06
CA PRO A 144 -6.17 -8.40 0.06
C PRO A 144 -6.95 -7.19 0.63
N LEU A 145 -8.27 -7.27 0.85
CA LEU A 145 -9.02 -6.20 1.51
C LEU A 145 -8.53 -5.85 2.92
N TRP A 146 -7.74 -6.73 3.57
CA TRP A 146 -7.11 -6.45 4.87
C TRP A 146 -6.33 -5.13 4.87
N TYR A 147 -5.55 -4.86 3.81
CA TYR A 147 -4.65 -3.71 3.68
C TYR A 147 -5.32 -2.36 3.94
N ILE A 148 -6.59 -2.23 3.57
CA ILE A 148 -7.32 -0.96 3.66
C ILE A 148 -7.52 -0.53 5.12
N SER A 149 -7.67 -1.49 6.03
CA SER A 149 -7.74 -1.19 7.47
C SER A 149 -6.44 -0.55 7.95
N TYR A 150 -5.30 -1.10 7.52
CA TYR A 150 -3.97 -0.60 7.88
C TYR A 150 -3.65 0.75 7.22
N ASP A 151 -4.05 0.95 5.96
CA ASP A 151 -3.91 2.25 5.30
C ASP A 151 -4.74 3.34 6.00
N MET A 152 -5.94 3.02 6.50
CA MET A 152 -6.76 3.96 7.26
C MET A 152 -6.13 4.27 8.64
N MET A 153 -5.65 3.27 9.36
CA MET A 153 -4.93 3.47 10.64
C MET A 153 -3.66 4.30 10.43
N GLY A 154 -2.91 4.04 9.37
CA GLY A 154 -1.74 4.82 9.00
C GLY A 154 -2.08 6.27 8.64
N ALA A 155 -3.20 6.51 7.96
CA ALA A 155 -3.67 7.86 7.68
C ALA A 155 -4.03 8.63 8.96
N ILE A 156 -4.68 7.98 9.93
CA ILE A 156 -4.96 8.55 11.25
C ILE A 156 -3.66 8.89 11.98
N LEU A 157 -2.70 7.96 12.00
CA LEU A 157 -1.37 8.16 12.59
C LEU A 157 -0.67 9.38 11.97
N VAL A 158 -0.57 9.44 10.63
CA VAL A 158 0.07 10.57 9.92
C VAL A 158 -0.60 11.88 10.30
N MET A 159 -1.93 11.92 10.30
CA MET A 159 -2.67 13.14 10.62
C MET A 159 -2.52 13.55 12.08
N GLY A 160 -2.51 12.61 13.02
CA GLY A 160 -2.24 12.86 14.44
C GLY A 160 -0.84 13.42 14.65
N THR A 161 0.19 12.72 14.14
CA THR A 161 1.59 13.12 14.25
C THR A 161 1.84 14.48 13.62
N MET A 162 1.36 14.72 12.39
CA MET A 162 1.56 16.00 11.72
C MET A 162 0.79 17.14 12.39
N SER A 163 -0.41 16.90 12.93
CA SER A 163 -1.17 17.90 13.67
C SER A 163 -0.48 18.32 14.97
N LEU A 164 0.25 17.41 15.61
CA LEU A 164 1.11 17.73 16.75
C LEU A 164 2.35 18.50 16.29
N MET A 165 3.03 18.04 15.25
CA MET A 165 4.26 18.65 14.75
C MET A 165 4.11 20.11 14.32
N VAL A 166 2.98 20.49 13.70
CA VAL A 166 2.74 21.89 13.32
C VAL A 166 2.55 22.83 14.52
N ARG A 167 2.29 22.30 15.72
CA ARG A 167 2.05 23.08 16.94
C ARG A 167 3.31 23.25 17.80
N VAL A 168 4.33 22.43 17.58
CA VAL A 168 5.59 22.49 18.33
C VAL A 168 6.63 23.34 17.62
N ARG A 169 7.59 23.88 18.38
CA ARG A 169 8.75 24.55 17.77
C ARG A 169 9.56 23.53 16.96
N LYS A 170 10.14 23.96 15.83
CA LYS A 170 10.89 23.10 14.89
C LYS A 170 11.98 22.25 15.58
N ILE A 171 12.61 22.77 16.62
CA ILE A 171 13.63 22.05 17.42
C ILE A 171 13.09 20.80 18.13
N PHE A 172 11.78 20.74 18.41
CA PHE A 172 11.13 19.60 19.07
C PHE A 172 10.52 18.59 18.09
N ILE A 173 10.57 18.85 16.78
CA ILE A 173 10.08 17.89 15.77
C ILE A 173 10.76 16.52 15.90
N PRO A 174 12.10 16.42 16.06
CA PRO A 174 12.76 15.12 16.27
C PRO A 174 12.23 14.39 17.51
N LEU A 175 11.93 15.11 18.60
CA LEU A 175 11.36 14.51 19.81
C LEU A 175 9.96 13.95 19.56
N VAL A 176 9.11 14.65 18.81
CA VAL A 176 7.78 14.14 18.43
C VAL A 176 7.90 12.86 17.60
N PHE A 177 8.86 12.80 16.68
CA PHE A 177 9.13 11.59 15.89
C PHE A 177 9.60 10.43 16.77
N LEU A 178 10.58 10.67 17.65
CA LEU A 178 11.10 9.65 18.57
C LEU A 178 10.01 9.15 19.52
N ALA A 179 9.19 10.05 20.06
CA ALA A 179 8.08 9.69 20.93
C ALA A 179 7.01 8.86 20.19
N THR A 180 6.64 9.27 18.97
CA THR A 180 5.67 8.52 18.15
C THR A 180 6.22 7.14 17.77
N GLY A 181 7.48 7.07 17.33
CA GLY A 181 8.14 5.81 16.98
C GLY A 181 8.27 4.88 18.19
N GLY A 182 8.72 5.41 19.34
CA GLY A 182 8.82 4.65 20.58
C GLY A 182 7.46 4.13 21.06
N LEU A 183 6.40 4.94 20.97
CA LEU A 183 5.04 4.52 21.27
C LEU A 183 4.57 3.39 20.34
N LEU A 184 4.82 3.48 19.03
CA LEU A 184 4.45 2.43 18.09
C LEU A 184 5.22 1.12 18.36
N VAL A 185 6.51 1.19 18.69
CA VAL A 185 7.28 0.00 19.08
C VAL A 185 6.72 -0.61 20.37
N ALA A 186 6.41 0.21 21.38
CA ALA A 186 5.81 -0.26 22.63
C ALA A 186 4.44 -0.91 22.40
N LEU A 187 3.57 -0.28 21.60
CA LEU A 187 2.26 -0.81 21.24
C LEU A 187 2.36 -2.09 20.40
N HIS A 188 3.36 -2.18 19.52
CA HIS A 188 3.63 -3.39 18.75
C HIS A 188 3.96 -4.56 19.69
N PHE A 189 4.92 -4.39 20.61
CA PHE A 189 5.28 -5.43 21.56
C PHE A 189 4.14 -5.82 22.49
N TRP A 190 3.39 -4.83 22.99
CA TRP A 190 2.18 -5.08 23.75
C TRP A 190 1.18 -5.92 22.96
N PHE A 191 0.87 -5.54 21.72
CA PHE A 191 -0.11 -6.22 20.88
C PHE A 191 0.29 -7.67 20.59
N ILE A 192 1.54 -7.93 20.19
CA ILE A 192 1.98 -9.30 19.88
C ILE A 192 2.08 -10.20 21.12
N SER A 193 2.12 -9.62 22.33
CA SER A 193 2.11 -10.38 23.59
C SER A 193 0.71 -10.80 24.06
N LEU A 194 -0.35 -10.34 23.38
CA LEU A 194 -1.72 -10.71 23.73
C LEU A 194 -2.00 -12.18 23.34
N PRO A 195 -2.79 -12.91 24.13
CA PRO A 195 -3.04 -14.34 23.94
C PRO A 195 -4.09 -14.60 22.84
N PHE A 196 -3.75 -14.29 21.59
CA PHE A 196 -4.62 -14.54 20.45
C PHE A 196 -4.74 -16.04 20.12
N PRO A 197 -5.91 -16.50 19.64
CA PRO A 197 -6.03 -17.86 19.13
C PRO A 197 -5.24 -18.04 17.84
N VAL A 198 -4.56 -19.18 17.70
CA VAL A 198 -3.92 -19.57 16.44
C VAL A 198 -5.00 -20.16 15.53
N LEU A 199 -5.19 -19.56 14.36
CA LEU A 199 -6.09 -20.05 13.32
C LEU A 199 -5.26 -20.76 12.22
N ASP A 200 -5.92 -21.40 11.26
CA ASP A 200 -5.23 -22.06 10.15
C ASP A 200 -4.84 -21.09 9.01
N GLY A 201 -3.94 -21.55 8.15
CA GLY A 201 -3.53 -20.87 6.93
C GLY A 201 -2.66 -19.64 7.18
N ILE A 202 -2.58 -18.76 6.18
CA ILE A 202 -1.65 -17.62 6.17
C ILE A 202 -1.86 -16.61 7.32
N VAL A 203 -3.05 -16.59 7.93
CA VAL A 203 -3.34 -15.76 9.11
C VAL A 203 -2.44 -16.15 10.28
N SER A 204 -2.17 -17.45 10.44
CA SER A 204 -1.30 -17.98 11.52
C SER A 204 0.13 -17.47 11.42
N GLU A 205 0.62 -17.26 10.19
CA GLU A 205 1.95 -16.74 9.94
C GLU A 205 1.97 -15.24 10.19
N TRP A 206 0.99 -14.50 9.69
CA TRP A 206 1.03 -13.03 9.71
C TRP A 206 0.58 -12.43 11.03
N PHE A 207 -0.44 -12.99 11.68
CA PHE A 207 -1.04 -12.42 12.88
C PHE A 207 -0.40 -12.99 14.15
N PRO A 208 -0.07 -12.18 15.18
CA PRO A 208 -0.36 -10.74 15.35
C PRO A 208 0.76 -9.81 14.85
N ALA A 209 1.83 -10.32 14.24
CA ALA A 209 2.98 -9.53 13.82
C ALA A 209 2.59 -8.43 12.80
N TYR A 210 1.67 -8.72 11.90
CA TYR A 210 0.99 -7.78 11.01
C TYR A 210 -0.03 -6.96 11.81
N ASN A 211 0.43 -5.85 12.39
CA ASN A 211 -0.41 -4.93 13.18
C ASN A 211 -0.22 -3.46 12.75
N PRO A 212 -1.19 -2.57 13.03
CA PRO A 212 -1.10 -1.17 12.62
C PRO A 212 0.10 -0.43 13.22
N PHE A 213 0.71 -0.96 14.29
CA PHE A 213 1.84 -0.32 14.94
C PHE A 213 3.15 -0.52 14.17
N ILE A 214 3.44 -1.75 13.72
CA ILE A 214 4.61 -1.99 12.87
C ILE A 214 4.47 -1.29 11.51
N PHE A 215 3.30 -1.37 10.87
CA PHE A 215 3.06 -0.65 9.62
C PHE A 215 3.06 0.87 9.85
N GLY A 216 2.66 1.32 11.04
CA GLY A 216 2.81 2.71 11.48
C GLY A 216 4.25 3.21 11.40
N LEU A 217 5.25 2.34 11.63
CA LEU A 217 6.67 2.69 11.43
C LEU A 217 6.99 2.91 9.94
N HIS A 218 6.39 2.16 9.01
CA HIS A 218 6.52 2.42 7.56
C HIS A 218 5.94 3.80 7.20
N PHE A 219 4.79 4.13 7.79
CA PHE A 219 4.20 5.46 7.63
C PHE A 219 5.12 6.56 8.19
N LEU A 220 5.71 6.38 9.39
CA LEU A 220 6.65 7.35 9.96
C LEU A 220 7.86 7.61 9.05
N VAL A 221 8.42 6.56 8.44
CA VAL A 221 9.49 6.70 7.43
C VAL A 221 9.01 7.57 6.27
N GLY A 222 7.80 7.34 5.76
CA GLY A 222 7.24 8.18 4.70
C GLY A 222 6.99 9.64 5.12
N ILE A 223 6.61 9.90 6.38
CA ILE A 223 6.52 11.28 6.90
C ILE A 223 7.90 11.96 6.85
N LEU A 224 8.98 11.26 7.25
CA LEU A 224 10.34 11.80 7.18
C LEU A 224 10.76 12.11 5.74
N VAL A 225 10.49 11.18 4.80
CA VAL A 225 10.77 11.39 3.38
C VAL A 225 10.04 12.62 2.85
N ALA A 226 8.78 12.83 3.23
CA ALA A 226 8.03 14.01 2.80
C ALA A 226 8.66 15.33 3.29
N GLY A 227 9.14 15.38 4.53
CA GLY A 227 9.86 16.53 5.06
C GLY A 227 11.15 16.81 4.30
N ALA A 228 11.91 15.75 4.03
CA ALA A 228 13.13 15.83 3.24
C ALA A 228 12.85 16.30 1.79
N LEU A 229 11.78 15.83 1.16
CA LEU A 229 11.35 16.27 -0.17
C LEU A 229 10.99 17.76 -0.18
N VAL A 230 10.21 18.24 0.79
CA VAL A 230 9.85 19.68 0.88
C VAL A 230 11.08 20.55 1.15
N TRP A 231 12.02 20.08 1.98
CA TRP A 231 13.30 20.74 2.20
C TRP A 231 14.11 20.84 0.90
N ARG A 232 14.18 19.77 0.09
CA ARG A 232 14.85 19.80 -1.22
C ARG A 232 14.17 20.72 -2.22
N GLU A 233 12.83 20.69 -2.28
CA GLU A 233 12.07 21.60 -3.13
C GLU A 233 12.41 23.06 -2.75
N LYS A 234 12.58 23.38 -1.46
CA LYS A 234 12.94 24.74 -0.98
C LYS A 234 14.35 25.14 -1.42
N ASN A 235 15.29 24.21 -1.40
CA ASN A 235 16.70 24.46 -1.72
C ASN A 235 17.04 24.30 -3.21
N HIS A 236 16.03 24.18 -4.09
CA HIS A 236 16.21 24.05 -5.55
C HIS A 236 17.25 23.00 -5.95
N SER A 237 17.21 21.83 -5.31
CA SER A 237 18.19 20.77 -5.57
C SER A 237 18.26 20.43 -7.07
N PRO A 238 19.47 20.38 -7.66
CA PRO A 238 19.61 20.15 -9.10
C PRO A 238 19.22 18.72 -9.47
N HIS A 239 18.74 18.56 -10.70
CA HIS A 239 18.61 17.26 -11.34
C HIS A 239 19.95 16.86 -11.95
N SER A 240 20.48 15.68 -11.61
CA SER A 240 21.80 15.26 -12.06
C SER A 240 21.83 13.78 -12.45
N LEU A 241 22.75 13.44 -13.35
CA LEU A 241 23.00 12.05 -13.76
C LEU A 241 23.50 11.20 -12.58
N GLY A 242 24.17 11.81 -11.59
CA GLY A 242 24.60 11.12 -10.38
C GLY A 242 23.43 10.52 -9.59
N TYR A 243 22.27 11.19 -9.57
CA TYR A 243 21.07 10.63 -8.96
C TYR A 243 20.48 9.47 -9.77
N ASP A 244 20.60 9.47 -11.10
CA ASP A 244 20.19 8.30 -11.92
C ASP A 244 21.07 7.09 -11.59
N ILE A 245 22.39 7.26 -11.54
CA ILE A 245 23.34 6.20 -11.18
C ILE A 245 23.04 5.67 -9.77
N LEU A 246 22.87 6.57 -8.80
CA LEU A 246 22.56 6.20 -7.43
C LEU A 246 21.23 5.43 -7.33
N PHE A 247 20.20 5.85 -8.07
CA PHE A 247 18.92 5.14 -8.12
C PHE A 247 19.09 3.72 -8.67
N ILE A 248 19.86 3.55 -9.75
CA ILE A 248 20.16 2.22 -10.33
C ILE A 248 20.92 1.35 -9.33
N LEU A 249 21.95 1.89 -8.67
CA LEU A 249 22.75 1.15 -7.69
C LEU A 249 21.91 0.70 -6.49
N ILE A 250 21.06 1.58 -5.94
CA ILE A 250 20.17 1.22 -4.83
C ILE A 250 19.13 0.18 -5.27
N THR A 251 18.59 0.31 -6.49
CA THR A 251 17.66 -0.68 -7.06
C THR A 251 18.35 -2.03 -7.24
N PHE A 252 19.56 -2.04 -7.82
CA PHE A 252 20.34 -3.26 -8.00
C PHE A 252 20.66 -3.92 -6.66
N LEU A 253 21.05 -3.14 -5.64
CA LEU A 253 21.31 -3.64 -4.30
C LEU A 253 20.04 -4.27 -3.68
N LEU A 254 18.88 -3.63 -3.81
CA LEU A 254 17.61 -4.17 -3.34
C LEU A 254 17.32 -5.53 -3.99
N PHE A 255 17.34 -5.58 -5.32
CA PHE A 255 17.04 -6.82 -6.06
C PHE A 255 18.06 -7.92 -5.78
N SER A 256 19.35 -7.58 -5.66
CA SER A 256 20.41 -8.54 -5.29
C SER A 256 20.21 -9.09 -3.88
N PHE A 257 19.86 -8.21 -2.91
CA PHE A 257 19.54 -8.63 -1.55
C PHE A 257 18.37 -9.61 -1.54
N LEU A 258 17.24 -9.24 -2.16
CA LEU A 258 16.04 -10.09 -2.24
C LEU A 258 16.32 -11.42 -2.96
N TRP A 259 17.18 -11.42 -3.98
CA TRP A 259 17.59 -12.64 -4.67
C TRP A 259 18.38 -13.58 -3.76
N MET A 260 19.30 -13.04 -2.96
CA MET A 260 20.09 -13.84 -2.02
C MET A 260 19.21 -14.46 -0.92
N ILE A 261 18.18 -13.74 -0.46
CA ILE A 261 17.29 -14.18 0.63
C ILE A 261 15.97 -14.78 0.16
N ARG A 262 15.85 -15.15 -1.12
CA ARG A 262 14.57 -15.61 -1.73
C ARG A 262 13.95 -16.85 -1.06
N GLU A 263 14.73 -17.61 -0.31
CA GLU A 263 14.28 -18.80 0.41
C GLU A 263 13.80 -18.49 1.85
N ALA A 264 13.97 -17.24 2.28
CA ALA A 264 13.67 -16.81 3.64
C ALA A 264 12.16 -16.56 3.86
N GLY A 265 11.68 -16.85 5.07
CA GLY A 265 10.32 -16.55 5.50
C GLY A 265 10.04 -15.05 5.61
N ASP A 266 8.78 -14.66 5.76
CA ASP A 266 8.41 -13.24 5.67
C ASP A 266 9.02 -12.34 6.76
N PHE A 267 9.28 -12.92 7.95
CA PHE A 267 9.89 -12.23 9.09
C PHE A 267 11.41 -12.41 9.19
N ASP A 268 12.01 -13.24 8.32
CA ASP A 268 13.45 -13.36 8.29
C ASP A 268 14.06 -12.01 7.85
N TYR A 269 15.25 -11.72 8.35
CA TYR A 269 15.92 -10.42 8.15
C TYR A 269 15.08 -9.20 8.56
N SER A 270 14.11 -9.42 9.46
CA SER A 270 13.26 -8.36 10.00
C SER A 270 13.63 -8.07 11.45
N TRP A 271 13.72 -6.78 11.79
CA TRP A 271 13.72 -6.33 13.17
C TRP A 271 12.28 -6.26 13.68
N LEU A 272 12.09 -6.48 14.98
CA LEU A 272 10.78 -6.46 15.66
C LEU A 272 9.77 -7.49 15.12
N HIS A 273 10.21 -8.58 14.48
CA HIS A 273 9.30 -9.45 13.70
C HIS A 273 8.42 -8.62 12.73
N GLY A 274 9.00 -7.57 12.15
CA GLY A 274 8.26 -6.61 11.36
C GLY A 274 8.01 -7.09 9.93
N ALA A 275 6.77 -6.99 9.48
CA ALA A 275 6.36 -7.33 8.12
C ALA A 275 7.28 -6.72 7.05
N HIS A 276 7.49 -7.45 5.96
CA HIS A 276 8.20 -6.97 4.77
C HIS A 276 9.66 -6.56 5.03
N ARG A 277 10.37 -7.28 5.91
CA ARG A 277 11.82 -7.05 6.17
C ARG A 277 12.10 -5.66 6.71
N PHE A 278 11.23 -5.18 7.60
CA PHE A 278 11.41 -3.90 8.29
C PHE A 278 12.66 -3.95 9.21
N PRO A 279 13.47 -2.88 9.33
CA PRO A 279 13.37 -1.61 8.62
C PRO A 279 14.16 -1.58 7.31
N LEU A 280 14.99 -2.58 7.03
CA LEU A 280 16.00 -2.52 5.97
C LEU A 280 15.36 -2.24 4.60
N VAL A 281 14.39 -3.07 4.18
CA VAL A 281 13.75 -2.90 2.87
C VAL A 281 12.93 -1.61 2.82
N THR A 282 12.23 -1.27 3.91
CA THR A 282 11.46 -0.03 4.03
C THR A 282 12.35 1.21 3.88
N ILE A 283 13.55 1.22 4.46
CA ILE A 283 14.53 2.32 4.30
C ILE A 283 15.04 2.38 2.86
N ILE A 284 15.37 1.25 2.24
CA ILE A 284 15.83 1.22 0.85
C ILE A 284 14.75 1.76 -0.10
N LEU A 285 13.49 1.34 0.06
CA LEU A 285 12.35 1.85 -0.70
C LEU A 285 12.15 3.36 -0.46
N ALA A 286 12.26 3.82 0.78
CA ALA A 286 12.18 5.24 1.13
C ALA A 286 13.28 6.08 0.46
N LEU A 287 14.50 5.56 0.37
CA LEU A 287 15.62 6.20 -0.35
C LEU A 287 15.33 6.30 -1.85
N LEU A 288 14.83 5.24 -2.48
CA LEU A 288 14.42 5.27 -3.89
C LEU A 288 13.35 6.33 -4.15
N VAL A 289 12.33 6.40 -3.30
CA VAL A 289 11.28 7.43 -3.38
C VAL A 289 11.83 8.85 -3.19
N PHE A 290 12.77 9.04 -2.26
CA PHE A 290 13.41 10.32 -2.00
C PHE A 290 14.31 10.81 -3.15
N ILE A 291 15.00 9.89 -3.82
CA ILE A 291 15.95 10.21 -4.90
C ILE A 291 15.24 10.39 -6.24
N ALA A 292 14.14 9.65 -6.49
CA ALA A 292 13.44 9.64 -7.77
C ALA A 292 13.17 11.04 -8.37
N PRO A 293 12.70 12.05 -7.61
CA PRO A 293 12.43 13.38 -8.17
C PRO A 293 13.67 14.12 -8.67
N SER A 294 14.87 13.74 -8.24
CA SER A 294 16.12 14.44 -8.56
C SER A 294 16.98 13.75 -9.62
N THR A 295 16.51 12.62 -10.11
CA THR A 295 17.05 11.97 -11.30
C THR A 295 16.84 12.85 -12.54
N LYS A 296 17.77 12.80 -13.49
CA LYS A 296 17.70 13.54 -14.75
C LYS A 296 16.78 12.85 -15.75
N TYR A 297 16.81 11.51 -15.81
CA TYR A 297 16.09 10.71 -16.79
C TYR A 297 15.13 9.70 -16.15
N ILE A 298 15.55 8.97 -15.13
CA ILE A 298 14.79 7.85 -14.55
C ILE A 298 13.42 8.31 -14.06
N GLY A 299 13.33 9.43 -13.34
CA GLY A 299 12.06 9.94 -12.83
C GLY A 299 11.10 10.35 -13.95
N LYS A 300 11.62 10.87 -15.07
CA LYS A 300 10.81 11.17 -16.26
C LYS A 300 10.34 9.90 -16.94
N TRP A 301 11.19 8.87 -17.02
CA TRP A 301 10.83 7.56 -17.53
C TRP A 301 9.77 6.89 -16.64
N LEU A 302 9.90 6.99 -15.32
CA LEU A 302 8.92 6.53 -14.33
C LEU A 302 7.58 7.28 -14.47
N ASP A 303 7.60 8.53 -14.95
CA ASP A 303 6.38 9.29 -15.24
C ASP A 303 5.94 9.19 -16.72
N ASN A 304 6.30 8.12 -17.43
CA ASN A 304 5.77 7.91 -18.78
C ASN A 304 4.23 7.76 -18.78
N ARG A 305 3.62 7.95 -19.95
CA ARG A 305 2.14 7.94 -20.09
C ARG A 305 1.50 6.62 -19.65
N ILE A 306 2.18 5.49 -19.83
CA ILE A 306 1.67 4.16 -19.45
C ILE A 306 1.64 4.05 -17.93
N PHE A 307 2.75 4.35 -17.26
CA PHE A 307 2.84 4.33 -15.81
C PHE A 307 1.90 5.34 -15.14
N GLN A 308 1.70 6.52 -15.71
CA GLN A 308 0.69 7.46 -15.21
C GLN A 308 -0.73 6.88 -15.24
N ARG A 309 -1.09 6.14 -16.31
CA ARG A 309 -2.40 5.48 -16.42
C ARG A 309 -2.54 4.35 -15.39
N ILE A 310 -1.51 3.51 -15.27
CA ILE A 310 -1.50 2.39 -14.30
C ILE A 310 -1.56 2.95 -12.86
N ALA A 311 -0.73 3.93 -12.53
CA ALA A 311 -0.70 4.54 -11.21
C ALA A 311 -2.05 5.15 -10.81
N ARG A 312 -2.74 5.78 -11.76
CA ARG A 312 -4.09 6.33 -11.53
C ARG A 312 -5.07 5.25 -11.09
N LEU A 313 -5.04 4.10 -11.76
CA LEU A 313 -5.93 2.96 -11.49
C LEU A 313 -5.42 2.03 -10.39
N SER A 314 -4.20 2.21 -9.89
CA SER A 314 -3.55 1.20 -9.03
C SER A 314 -4.34 0.85 -7.78
N TYR A 315 -5.08 1.81 -7.22
CA TYR A 315 -5.93 1.57 -6.05
C TYR A 315 -7.10 0.65 -6.41
N SER A 316 -7.82 0.95 -7.48
CA SER A 316 -8.92 0.14 -7.97
C SER A 316 -8.42 -1.24 -8.44
N THR A 317 -7.28 -1.31 -9.15
CA THR A 317 -6.65 -2.58 -9.55
C THR A 317 -6.34 -3.44 -8.33
N TYR A 318 -5.81 -2.84 -7.26
CA TYR A 318 -5.60 -3.54 -5.98
C TYR A 318 -6.90 -4.12 -5.41
N LEU A 319 -8.03 -3.43 -5.50
CA LEU A 319 -9.30 -3.97 -4.99
C LEU A 319 -9.86 -5.13 -5.84
N TRP A 320 -9.69 -5.07 -7.16
CA TRP A 320 -10.36 -5.98 -8.10
C TRP A 320 -9.53 -7.20 -8.52
N HIS A 321 -8.19 -7.15 -8.47
CA HIS A 321 -7.35 -8.21 -9.03
C HIS A 321 -7.60 -9.60 -8.45
N ALA A 322 -7.69 -9.72 -7.11
CA ALA A 322 -7.90 -11.00 -6.45
C ALA A 322 -9.23 -11.66 -6.85
N ILE A 323 -10.28 -10.86 -7.04
CA ILE A 323 -11.59 -11.36 -7.47
C ILE A 323 -11.52 -11.96 -8.87
N VAL A 324 -10.84 -11.28 -9.80
CA VAL A 324 -10.68 -11.79 -11.17
C VAL A 324 -9.91 -13.11 -11.16
N ILE A 325 -8.84 -13.19 -10.35
CA ILE A 325 -8.06 -14.42 -10.18
C ILE A 325 -8.95 -15.53 -9.63
N VAL A 326 -9.65 -15.31 -8.51
CA VAL A 326 -10.50 -16.32 -7.86
C VAL A 326 -11.62 -16.82 -8.78
N LEU A 327 -12.28 -15.91 -9.50
CA LEU A 327 -13.35 -16.29 -10.42
C LEU A 327 -12.83 -17.12 -11.60
N MET A 328 -11.70 -16.74 -12.18
CA MET A 328 -11.08 -17.51 -13.26
C MET A 328 -10.61 -18.88 -12.77
N THR A 329 -9.93 -18.95 -11.63
CA THR A 329 -9.52 -20.20 -11.00
C THR A 329 -10.71 -21.12 -10.77
N ARG A 330 -11.81 -20.59 -10.22
CA ARG A 330 -12.99 -21.40 -9.91
C ARG A 330 -13.72 -21.89 -11.16
N PHE A 331 -14.04 -20.99 -12.09
CA PHE A 331 -14.95 -21.29 -13.20
C PHE A 331 -14.25 -21.78 -14.47
N ALA A 332 -13.03 -21.32 -14.74
CA ALA A 332 -12.29 -21.74 -15.94
C ALA A 332 -11.34 -22.91 -15.66
N PHE A 333 -10.81 -23.01 -14.43
CA PHE A 333 -9.82 -24.03 -14.05
C PHE A 333 -10.32 -25.00 -12.98
N GLY A 334 -11.63 -25.06 -12.72
CA GLY A 334 -12.23 -26.04 -11.81
C GLY A 334 -11.77 -25.93 -10.34
N GLY A 335 -11.26 -24.78 -9.93
CA GLY A 335 -10.70 -24.57 -8.58
C GLY A 335 -9.25 -25.02 -8.42
N GLN A 336 -8.54 -25.34 -9.51
CA GLN A 336 -7.13 -25.74 -9.44
C GLN A 336 -6.20 -24.56 -9.15
N HIS A 337 -5.34 -24.72 -8.15
CA HIS A 337 -4.34 -23.70 -7.75
C HIS A 337 -2.92 -24.03 -8.23
N ASP A 338 -2.64 -25.24 -8.73
CA ASP A 338 -1.34 -25.66 -9.26
C ASP A 338 -1.35 -25.61 -10.80
N LEU A 339 -1.53 -24.42 -11.37
CA LEU A 339 -1.75 -24.29 -12.82
C LEU A 339 -0.44 -24.47 -13.61
N PRO A 340 -0.38 -25.35 -14.63
CA PRO A 340 0.75 -25.42 -15.53
C PRO A 340 0.94 -24.10 -16.29
N MET A 341 2.11 -23.92 -16.90
CA MET A 341 2.49 -22.63 -17.50
C MET A 341 1.49 -22.08 -18.54
N PRO A 342 0.89 -22.88 -19.44
CA PRO A 342 -0.10 -22.39 -20.40
C PRO A 342 -1.36 -21.81 -19.71
N GLU A 343 -1.93 -22.54 -18.77
CA GLU A 343 -3.11 -22.13 -18.00
C GLU A 343 -2.80 -20.92 -17.13
N TRP A 344 -1.63 -20.90 -16.50
CA TRP A 344 -1.16 -19.76 -15.73
C TRP A 344 -1.00 -18.50 -16.60
N LEU A 345 -0.50 -18.61 -17.83
CA LEU A 345 -0.40 -17.48 -18.76
C LEU A 345 -1.78 -16.94 -19.17
N ILE A 346 -2.78 -17.83 -19.34
CA ILE A 346 -4.17 -17.43 -19.58
C ILE A 346 -4.72 -16.69 -18.35
N LEU A 347 -4.52 -17.25 -17.15
CA LEU A 347 -4.92 -16.60 -15.89
C LEU A 347 -4.26 -15.22 -15.75
N ALA A 348 -2.96 -15.11 -15.99
CA ALA A 348 -2.22 -13.85 -15.90
C ALA A 348 -2.74 -12.81 -16.90
N GLY A 349 -3.01 -13.20 -18.15
CA GLY A 349 -3.60 -12.33 -19.15
C GLY A 349 -4.98 -11.81 -18.74
N VAL A 350 -5.87 -12.72 -18.31
CA VAL A 350 -7.23 -12.33 -17.91
C VAL A 350 -7.23 -11.54 -16.60
N ALA A 351 -6.41 -11.90 -15.62
CA ALA A 351 -6.25 -11.15 -14.39
C ALA A 351 -5.76 -9.73 -14.68
N PHE A 352 -4.76 -9.57 -15.56
CA PHE A 352 -4.29 -8.25 -15.97
C PHE A 352 -5.40 -7.45 -16.66
N PHE A 353 -5.92 -7.90 -17.80
CA PHE A 353 -6.90 -7.12 -18.56
C PHE A 353 -8.23 -6.97 -17.83
N GLY A 354 -8.70 -8.02 -17.16
CA GLY A 354 -9.93 -8.02 -16.38
C GLY A 354 -9.84 -7.10 -15.16
N ALA A 355 -8.76 -7.19 -14.37
CA ALA A 355 -8.60 -6.32 -13.20
C ALA A 355 -8.47 -4.86 -13.62
N PHE A 356 -7.72 -4.54 -14.67
CA PHE A 356 -7.61 -3.16 -15.16
C PHE A 356 -8.93 -2.63 -15.76
N SER A 357 -9.74 -3.49 -16.39
CA SER A 357 -11.05 -3.11 -16.92
C SER A 357 -12.05 -2.82 -15.78
N LEU A 358 -12.14 -3.71 -14.79
CA LEU A 358 -12.98 -3.49 -13.60
C LEU A 358 -12.49 -2.28 -12.78
N ALA A 359 -11.17 -2.13 -12.64
CA ALA A 359 -10.54 -0.97 -12.03
C ALA A 359 -10.94 0.33 -12.74
N TRP A 360 -10.91 0.35 -14.07
CA TRP A 360 -11.34 1.51 -14.86
C TRP A 360 -12.82 1.84 -14.67
N LEU A 361 -13.70 0.83 -14.67
CA LEU A 361 -15.13 1.01 -14.41
C LEU A 361 -15.36 1.57 -12.99
N SER A 362 -14.78 0.93 -11.97
CA SER A 362 -14.86 1.37 -10.57
C SER A 362 -14.34 2.80 -10.39
N TYR A 363 -13.19 3.11 -10.97
CA TYR A 363 -12.60 4.44 -10.91
C TYR A 363 -13.49 5.51 -11.57
N THR A 364 -14.06 5.18 -12.73
CA THR A 364 -14.86 6.12 -13.53
C THR A 364 -16.24 6.38 -12.94
N TYR A 365 -16.91 5.33 -12.45
CA TYR A 365 -18.30 5.39 -12.03
C TYR A 365 -18.51 5.50 -10.52
N ILE A 366 -17.48 5.23 -9.71
CA ILE A 366 -17.58 5.29 -8.24
C ILE A 366 -16.62 6.33 -7.68
N GLU A 367 -15.32 6.21 -7.96
CA GLU A 367 -14.30 7.06 -7.32
C GLU A 367 -14.37 8.51 -7.80
N ILE A 368 -14.39 8.74 -9.11
CA ILE A 368 -14.45 10.10 -9.67
C ILE A 368 -15.73 10.83 -9.23
N PRO A 369 -16.95 10.27 -9.37
CA PRO A 369 -18.17 10.99 -9.03
C PRO A 369 -18.25 11.37 -7.56
N VAL A 370 -17.92 10.44 -6.65
CA VAL A 370 -17.99 10.71 -5.21
C VAL A 370 -16.91 11.71 -4.76
N SER A 371 -15.69 11.58 -5.28
CA SER A 371 -14.59 12.52 -5.00
C SER A 371 -14.92 13.93 -5.53
N ASN A 372 -15.47 14.05 -6.74
CA ASN A 372 -15.90 15.33 -7.31
C ASN A 372 -17.05 15.95 -6.53
N TRP A 373 -18.05 15.16 -6.13
CA TRP A 373 -19.16 15.62 -5.30
C TRP A 373 -18.66 16.24 -3.99
N TRP A 374 -17.74 15.57 -3.29
CA TRP A 374 -17.16 16.09 -2.06
C TRP A 374 -16.38 17.40 -2.30
N ARG A 375 -15.58 17.46 -3.38
CA ARG A 375 -14.83 18.66 -3.76
C ARG A 375 -15.75 19.86 -3.99
N ILE A 376 -16.81 19.70 -4.80
CA ILE A 376 -17.78 20.76 -5.08
C ILE A 376 -18.46 21.23 -3.80
N ARG A 377 -18.81 20.29 -2.89
CA ARG A 377 -19.40 20.63 -1.59
C ARG A 377 -18.47 21.47 -0.72
N CYS A 378 -17.16 21.17 -0.73
CA CYS A 378 -16.17 21.96 0.00
C CYS A 378 -15.97 23.35 -0.60
N GLU A 379 -16.02 23.49 -1.92
CA GLU A 379 -15.91 24.77 -2.61
C GLU A 379 -17.11 25.67 -2.30
N ARG A 380 -18.34 25.13 -2.32
CA ARG A 380 -19.55 25.89 -1.94
C ARG A 380 -19.48 26.43 -0.51
N LYS A 381 -19.08 25.59 0.45
CA LYS A 381 -18.91 26.01 1.85
C LYS A 381 -17.88 27.12 2.06
N LYS A 382 -16.92 27.28 1.16
CA LYS A 382 -15.93 28.37 1.21
C LYS A 382 -16.40 29.66 0.55
N MET A 383 -17.47 29.61 -0.25
CA MET A 383 -18.10 30.77 -0.86
C MET A 383 -19.24 31.32 0.00
N GLU A 384 -19.87 30.45 0.81
CA GLU A 384 -21.01 30.79 1.67
C GLU A 384 -20.63 31.32 3.06
N GLY A 385 -19.34 31.28 3.45
CA GLY A 385 -18.84 31.77 4.73
C GLY A 385 -17.45 32.36 4.60
#